data_AF-A0AAU8K4D6-F1
#
_entry.id   AF-A0AAU8K4D6-F1
#
_cell.length_a   1.000
_cell.length_b   1.000
_cell.length_c   1.000
_cell.angle_alpha   90.00
_cell.angle_beta   90.00
_cell.angle_gamma   90.00
#
_symmetry.space_group_name_H-M   'P 1'
#
loop_
_entity.id
_entity.type
_entity.pdbx_description
1 polymer ?
#
loop_
_entity_poly.entity_id
_entity_poly.type
_entity_poly.pdbx_seq_one_letter_code
_entity_poly.pdbx_strand_id
1 'polypeptide(L)'
;MERQVEVVEPGAGWGPAPGLPHLPGQAPHQAFQQSLWAYAVGQFRLAAGIRVPLTDLAARLRLTVEQGWDDPDVVDAAMFRIRRVDFALSGRHGDTVGETWVWIWRTEPDVEAALDLLLDSLGLGPDAVYFRGDPEVGFTYFP
;
A
#
# COMPACT_ATOMS: atom_id res chain seq x y z
N MET A 1 -9.94 9.54 -42.01
CA MET A 1 -8.66 8.87 -42.31
C MET A 1 -7.94 8.69 -41.00
N GLU A 2 -8.07 7.53 -40.37
CA GLU A 2 -7.37 7.23 -39.12
C GLU A 2 -5.91 6.92 -39.44
N ARG A 3 -5.00 7.62 -38.76
CA ARG A 3 -3.56 7.39 -38.91
C ARG A 3 -3.21 6.17 -38.06
N GLN A 4 -2.93 5.03 -38.68
CA GLN A 4 -2.39 3.89 -37.95
C GLN A 4 -0.99 4.22 -37.44
N VAL A 5 -0.79 4.03 -36.14
CA VAL A 5 0.52 4.11 -35.51
C VAL A 5 1.21 2.77 -35.73
N GLU A 6 2.38 2.78 -36.35
CA GLU A 6 3.21 1.59 -36.51
C GLU A 6 3.87 1.27 -35.18
N VAL A 7 3.53 0.12 -34.59
CA VAL A 7 4.16 -0.38 -33.37
C VAL A 7 5.40 -1.17 -33.80
N VAL A 8 6.58 -0.62 -33.55
CA VAL A 8 7.86 -1.31 -33.81
C VAL A 8 8.12 -2.28 -32.66
N GLU A 9 8.39 -3.54 -33.01
CA GLU A 9 8.75 -4.56 -32.02
C GLU A 9 9.97 -4.12 -31.19
N PRO A 10 9.96 -4.33 -29.86
CA PRO A 10 11.14 -4.09 -29.03
C PRO A 10 12.34 -4.83 -29.63
N GLY A 11 13.51 -4.17 -29.69
CA GLY A 11 14.71 -4.80 -30.21
C GLY A 11 15.02 -6.10 -29.45
N ALA A 12 15.51 -7.13 -30.14
CA ALA A 12 15.71 -8.50 -29.63
C ALA A 12 16.56 -8.67 -28.34
N GLY A 13 17.08 -7.59 -27.75
CA GLY A 13 17.78 -7.57 -26.47
C GLY A 13 16.95 -7.02 -25.29
N TRP A 14 15.68 -6.65 -25.49
CA TRP A 14 14.82 -6.16 -24.40
C TRP A 14 14.25 -7.35 -23.62
N GLY A 15 14.76 -7.58 -22.41
CA GLY A 15 14.11 -8.46 -21.43
C GLY A 15 12.87 -7.79 -20.82
N PRO A 16 12.11 -8.49 -19.94
CA PRO A 16 11.04 -7.86 -19.19
C PRO A 16 11.57 -6.69 -18.34
N ALA A 17 10.75 -5.65 -18.17
CA ALA A 17 11.08 -4.52 -17.31
C ALA A 17 11.27 -5.02 -15.86
N PRO A 18 12.41 -4.73 -15.21
CA PRO A 18 12.65 -5.20 -13.85
C PRO A 18 11.75 -4.47 -12.84
N GLY A 19 11.35 -5.18 -11.78
CA GLY A 19 10.53 -4.65 -10.69
C GLY A 19 11.29 -3.74 -9.69
N LEU A 20 12.62 -3.88 -9.65
CA LEU A 20 13.50 -3.08 -8.79
C LEU A 20 14.59 -2.43 -9.65
N PRO A 21 15.01 -1.20 -9.33
CA PRO A 21 16.13 -0.58 -10.01
C PRO A 21 17.42 -1.35 -9.73
N HIS A 22 17.93 -2.02 -10.77
CA HIS A 22 19.32 -2.44 -10.94
C HIS A 22 19.84 -3.50 -9.95
N LEU A 23 19.56 -4.77 -10.27
CA LEU A 23 20.38 -5.87 -9.76
C LEU A 23 21.73 -5.92 -10.52
N PRO A 24 22.86 -6.19 -9.85
CA PRO A 24 24.15 -6.35 -10.52
C PRO A 24 24.08 -7.42 -11.61
N GLY A 25 24.45 -7.08 -12.85
CA GLY A 25 24.50 -8.01 -13.99
C GLY A 25 23.31 -7.96 -14.95
N GLN A 26 22.30 -7.13 -14.71
CA GLN A 26 21.23 -6.88 -15.70
C GLN A 26 21.63 -5.82 -16.74
N ALA A 27 21.21 -6.05 -17.98
CA ALA A 27 21.29 -5.05 -19.04
C ALA A 27 20.41 -3.83 -18.68
N PRO A 28 20.83 -2.60 -19.02
CA PRO A 28 20.05 -1.40 -18.73
C PRO A 28 18.68 -1.47 -19.40
N HIS A 29 17.62 -1.25 -18.63
CA HIS A 29 16.24 -1.20 -19.11
C HIS A 29 15.70 0.23 -18.94
N GLN A 30 15.01 0.76 -19.96
CA GLN A 30 14.50 2.15 -19.94
C GLN A 30 13.26 2.32 -19.06
N ALA A 31 12.48 1.25 -18.88
CA ALA A 31 11.29 1.20 -18.04
C ALA A 31 11.51 0.32 -16.80
N PHE A 32 10.80 0.61 -15.72
CA PHE A 32 10.75 -0.24 -14.53
C PHE A 32 9.29 -0.61 -14.27
N GLN A 33 9.02 -1.88 -14.04
CA GLN A 33 7.67 -2.32 -13.70
C GLN A 33 7.44 -2.08 -12.21
N GLN A 34 6.26 -1.60 -11.86
CA GLN A 34 5.81 -1.50 -10.48
C GLN A 34 4.41 -2.11 -10.41
N SER A 35 4.11 -2.80 -9.31
CA SER A 35 2.74 -3.21 -9.05
C SER A 35 1.87 -1.96 -8.84
N LEU A 36 0.57 -2.07 -9.13
CA LEU A 36 -0.38 -0.99 -8.88
C LEU A 36 -0.34 -0.52 -7.41
N TRP A 37 -0.17 -1.46 -6.48
CA TRP A 37 0.02 -1.17 -5.07
C TRP A 37 1.30 -0.35 -4.81
N ALA A 38 2.47 -0.80 -5.30
CA ALA A 38 3.73 -0.10 -5.10
C ALA A 38 3.71 1.32 -5.68
N TYR A 39 3.04 1.51 -6.82
CA TYR A 39 2.83 2.84 -7.40
C TYR A 39 1.90 3.71 -6.54
N ALA A 40 0.76 3.16 -6.12
CA ALA A 40 -0.26 3.90 -5.37
C ALA A 40 0.21 4.27 -3.95
N VAL A 41 0.86 3.34 -3.23
CA VAL A 41 1.30 3.53 -1.85
C VAL A 41 2.39 4.61 -1.72
N GLY A 42 3.10 4.94 -2.80
CA GLY A 42 4.06 6.05 -2.81
C GLY A 42 3.46 7.42 -2.44
N GLN A 43 2.14 7.58 -2.61
CA GLN A 43 1.42 8.78 -2.20
C GLN A 43 0.96 8.77 -0.74
N PHE A 44 1.17 7.66 -0.04
CA PHE A 44 0.84 7.49 1.36
C PHE A 44 2.13 7.45 2.19
N ARG A 45 1.95 7.58 3.49
CA ARG A 45 2.95 7.23 4.51
C ARG A 45 2.35 6.18 5.43
N LEU A 46 3.19 5.28 5.92
CA LEU A 46 2.81 4.40 7.02
C LEU A 46 2.49 5.28 8.24
N ALA A 47 1.51 4.91 9.04
CA ALA A 47 1.10 5.69 10.21
C ALA A 47 0.98 4.84 11.47
N ALA A 48 0.49 3.60 11.33
CA ALA A 48 0.27 2.73 12.47
C ALA A 48 0.18 1.26 12.05
N GLY A 49 0.27 0.39 13.05
CA GLY A 49 -0.12 -1.01 12.97
C GLY A 49 -1.25 -1.32 13.94
N ILE A 50 -2.26 -2.06 13.48
CA ILE A 50 -3.43 -2.50 14.26
C ILE A 50 -3.39 -4.02 14.42
N ARG A 51 -3.59 -4.54 15.65
CA ARG A 51 -3.67 -5.98 15.97
C ARG A 51 -5.01 -6.62 15.60
N VAL A 52 -5.54 -6.26 14.43
CA VAL A 52 -6.77 -6.84 13.89
C VAL A 52 -6.50 -7.23 12.44
N PRO A 53 -6.89 -8.43 12.00
CA PRO A 53 -6.73 -8.85 10.62
C PRO A 53 -7.39 -7.90 9.62
N LEU A 54 -6.76 -7.71 8.45
CA LEU A 54 -7.27 -6.84 7.39
C LEU A 54 -8.69 -7.22 6.98
N THR A 55 -8.98 -8.52 6.88
CA THR A 55 -10.31 -9.03 6.49
C THR A 55 -11.39 -8.58 7.46
N ASP A 56 -11.11 -8.54 8.76
CA ASP A 56 -12.05 -8.13 9.79
C ASP A 56 -12.30 -6.62 9.75
N LEU A 57 -11.24 -5.83 9.55
CA LEU A 57 -11.34 -4.37 9.39
C LEU A 57 -12.10 -4.00 8.11
N ALA A 58 -11.77 -4.66 6.99
CA ALA A 58 -12.45 -4.47 5.72
C ALA A 58 -13.92 -4.85 5.81
N ALA A 59 -14.28 -5.94 6.48
CA ALA A 59 -15.66 -6.35 6.68
C ALA A 59 -16.48 -5.31 7.45
N ARG A 60 -15.91 -4.70 8.50
CA ARG A 60 -16.58 -3.64 9.29
C ARG A 60 -16.95 -2.42 8.44
N LEU A 61 -16.05 -2.03 7.54
CA LEU A 61 -16.25 -0.89 6.63
C LEU A 61 -16.87 -1.29 5.28
N ARG A 62 -17.17 -2.58 5.07
CA ARG A 62 -17.66 -3.16 3.81
C ARG A 62 -16.76 -2.85 2.61
N LEU A 63 -15.46 -2.90 2.83
CA LEU A 63 -14.45 -2.64 1.80
C LEU A 63 -14.22 -3.89 0.95
N THR A 64 -13.86 -3.66 -0.31
CA THR A 64 -13.30 -4.71 -1.17
C THR A 64 -11.79 -4.73 -0.96
N VAL A 65 -11.25 -5.90 -0.64
CA VAL A 65 -9.80 -6.11 -0.54
C VAL A 65 -9.29 -6.51 -1.92
N GLU A 66 -8.36 -5.72 -2.44
CA GLU A 66 -7.63 -6.01 -3.66
C GLU A 66 -6.37 -6.79 -3.31
N GLN A 67 -6.06 -7.80 -4.14
CA GLN A 67 -4.84 -8.57 -4.00
C GLN A 67 -3.77 -7.95 -4.90
N GLY A 68 -2.60 -7.66 -4.35
CA GLY A 68 -1.42 -7.27 -5.12
C GLY A 68 -0.92 -8.47 -5.92
N TRP A 69 -1.26 -8.50 -7.21
CA TRP A 69 -0.99 -9.67 -8.07
C TRP A 69 0.40 -9.71 -8.71
N ASP A 70 1.33 -8.81 -8.35
CA ASP A 70 2.66 -8.78 -8.99
C ASP A 70 3.80 -8.70 -7.97
N ASP A 71 4.74 -9.64 -8.13
CA ASP A 71 6.12 -9.59 -7.64
C ASP A 71 6.68 -8.17 -7.92
N PRO A 72 7.18 -7.41 -6.93
CA PRO A 72 7.83 -7.84 -5.69
C PRO A 72 7.01 -7.85 -4.38
N ASP A 73 5.75 -7.39 -4.38
CA ASP A 73 4.99 -7.18 -3.14
C ASP A 73 3.60 -7.83 -3.18
N VAL A 74 3.52 -9.08 -2.70
CA VAL A 74 2.23 -9.79 -2.55
C VAL A 74 1.53 -9.28 -1.28
N VAL A 75 0.80 -8.20 -1.44
CA VAL A 75 0.09 -7.49 -0.36
C VAL A 75 -1.40 -7.51 -0.65
N ASP A 76 -2.20 -7.82 0.36
CA ASP A 76 -3.65 -7.57 0.31
C ASP A 76 -3.89 -6.15 0.82
N ALA A 77 -4.67 -5.35 0.10
CA ALA A 77 -4.89 -3.95 0.46
C ALA A 77 -6.32 -3.48 0.18
N ALA A 78 -6.76 -2.48 0.93
CA ALA A 78 -8.00 -1.73 0.67
C ALA A 78 -7.72 -0.24 0.78
N MET A 79 -7.99 0.50 -0.28
CA MET A 79 -7.87 1.97 -0.32
C MET A 79 -9.25 2.59 -0.27
N PHE A 80 -9.43 3.61 0.57
CA PHE A 80 -10.73 4.22 0.79
C PHE A 80 -10.59 5.61 1.43
N ARG A 81 -11.73 6.28 1.58
CA ARG A 81 -11.80 7.61 2.18
C ARG A 81 -12.81 7.63 3.31
N ILE A 82 -12.42 8.21 4.44
CA ILE A 82 -13.35 8.59 5.51
C ILE A 82 -13.37 10.12 5.55
N ARG A 83 -14.57 10.71 5.38
CA ARG A 83 -14.75 12.15 5.21
C ARG A 83 -13.91 12.70 4.04
N ARG A 84 -12.77 13.36 4.34
CA ARG A 84 -11.86 13.97 3.36
C ARG A 84 -10.44 13.40 3.43
N VAL A 85 -10.21 12.40 4.27
CA VAL A 85 -8.88 11.80 4.48
C VAL A 85 -8.83 10.47 3.76
N ASP A 86 -7.81 10.29 2.92
CA ASP A 86 -7.55 9.06 2.20
C ASP A 86 -6.68 8.11 3.03
N PHE A 87 -7.11 6.86 3.09
CA PHE A 87 -6.48 5.77 3.83
C PHE A 87 -6.18 4.62 2.89
N ALA A 88 -5.14 3.86 3.22
CA ALA A 88 -5.02 2.49 2.79
C ALA A 88 -4.79 1.58 4.00
N LEU A 89 -5.40 0.40 3.97
CA LEU A 89 -5.09 -0.68 4.90
C LEU A 89 -4.38 -1.77 4.10
N SER A 90 -3.29 -2.32 4.64
CA SER A 90 -2.60 -3.44 4.01
C SER A 90 -2.26 -4.53 5.01
N GLY A 91 -2.28 -5.76 4.54
CA GLY A 91 -1.81 -6.94 5.28
C GLY A 91 -0.93 -7.79 4.39
N ARG A 92 -0.12 -8.66 5.00
CA ARG A 92 0.60 -9.67 4.23
C ARG A 92 -0.41 -10.62 3.60
N HIS A 93 -0.25 -10.92 2.31
CA HIS A 93 -1.18 -11.82 1.63
C HIS A 93 -1.25 -13.19 2.31
N GLY A 94 -2.48 -13.66 2.52
CA GLY A 94 -2.75 -14.94 3.18
C GLY A 94 -2.40 -14.99 4.67
N ASP A 95 -2.02 -13.86 5.27
CA ASP A 95 -1.73 -13.78 6.69
C ASP A 95 -3.02 -13.69 7.51
N THR A 96 -3.22 -14.69 8.35
CA THR A 96 -4.32 -14.76 9.32
C THR A 96 -3.89 -14.38 10.73
N VAL A 97 -2.60 -14.11 10.95
CA VAL A 97 -1.98 -13.87 12.26
C VAL A 97 -2.33 -12.47 12.80
N GLY A 98 -2.82 -11.57 11.95
CA GLY A 98 -3.78 -10.54 12.36
C GLY A 98 -3.22 -9.16 12.62
N GLU A 99 -2.25 -8.71 11.84
CA GLU A 99 -1.79 -7.32 11.86
C GLU A 99 -2.14 -6.61 10.55
N THR A 100 -2.70 -5.41 10.68
CA THR A 100 -2.99 -4.53 9.54
C THR A 100 -2.15 -3.27 9.67
N TRP A 101 -1.47 -2.91 8.58
CA TRP A 101 -0.77 -1.64 8.47
C TRP A 101 -1.71 -0.56 7.96
N VAL A 102 -1.67 0.59 8.61
CA VAL A 102 -2.46 1.77 8.29
C VAL A 102 -1.57 2.76 7.58
N TRP A 103 -2.01 3.15 6.39
CA TRP A 103 -1.37 4.15 5.56
C TRP A 103 -2.30 5.35 5.45
N ILE A 104 -1.73 6.54 5.59
CA ILE A 104 -2.46 7.81 5.49
C ILE A 104 -1.85 8.62 4.37
N TRP A 105 -2.69 9.33 3.61
CA TRP A 105 -2.22 10.19 2.55
C TRP A 105 -1.10 11.12 3.02
N ARG A 106 -0.01 11.19 2.25
CA ARG A 106 1.24 11.83 2.69
C ARG A 106 1.07 13.31 3.01
N THR A 107 0.14 14.01 2.35
CA THR A 107 -0.09 15.45 2.57
C THR A 107 -1.08 15.75 3.70
N GLU A 108 -1.60 14.74 4.41
CA GLU A 108 -2.43 14.98 5.59
C GLU A 108 -1.61 15.70 6.67
N PRO A 109 -2.01 16.88 7.18
CA PRO A 109 -1.22 17.58 8.18
C PRO A 109 -1.26 16.91 9.56
N ASP A 110 -2.38 16.26 9.92
CA ASP A 110 -2.61 15.73 11.26
C ASP A 110 -2.81 14.20 11.24
N VAL A 111 -1.69 13.46 11.36
CA VAL A 111 -1.67 11.98 11.38
C VAL A 111 -2.53 11.43 12.51
N GLU A 112 -2.41 12.01 13.70
CA GLU A 112 -3.03 11.48 14.91
C GLU A 112 -4.54 11.67 14.83
N ALA A 113 -5.02 12.85 14.41
CA ALA A 113 -6.45 13.07 14.20
C ALA A 113 -7.03 12.18 13.09
N ALA A 114 -6.26 11.90 12.04
CA ALA A 114 -6.66 10.98 10.99
C ALA A 114 -6.72 9.52 11.48
N LEU A 115 -5.76 9.10 12.33
CA LEU A 115 -5.76 7.78 12.93
C LEU A 115 -6.94 7.61 13.90
N ASP A 116 -7.20 8.59 14.76
CA ASP A 116 -8.35 8.58 15.67
C ASP A 116 -9.67 8.49 14.89
N LEU A 117 -9.81 9.26 13.79
CA LEU A 117 -10.97 9.17 12.90
C LEU A 117 -11.17 7.75 12.33
N LEU A 118 -10.09 7.09 11.94
CA LEU A 118 -10.14 5.72 11.43
C LEU A 118 -10.56 4.74 12.52
N LEU A 119 -9.95 4.81 13.71
CA LEU A 119 -10.27 3.94 14.85
C LEU A 119 -11.72 4.10 15.28
N ASP A 120 -12.21 5.33 15.40
CA ASP A 120 -13.61 5.64 15.69
C ASP A 120 -14.56 5.01 14.66
N SER A 121 -14.22 5.13 13.37
CA SER A 121 -15.03 4.56 12.28
C SER A 121 -15.04 3.03 12.28
N LEU A 122 -13.98 2.41 12.80
CA LEU A 122 -13.86 0.97 12.99
C LEU A 122 -14.48 0.49 14.31
N GLY A 123 -14.88 1.40 15.20
CA GLY A 123 -15.32 1.08 16.56
C GLY A 123 -14.23 0.48 17.43
N LEU A 124 -12.98 0.90 17.21
CA LEU A 124 -11.79 0.42 17.93
C LEU A 124 -11.29 1.46 18.91
N GLY A 125 -10.75 0.99 20.04
CA GLY A 125 -10.01 1.82 20.98
C GLY A 125 -8.52 1.95 20.60
N PRO A 126 -7.78 2.83 21.27
CA PRO A 126 -6.35 3.02 21.06
C PRO A 126 -5.51 1.78 21.42
N ASP A 127 -6.05 0.87 22.24
CA ASP A 127 -5.47 -0.42 22.62
C ASP A 127 -5.36 -1.41 21.45
N ALA A 128 -6.10 -1.19 20.36
CA ALA A 128 -5.95 -1.98 19.14
C ALA A 128 -4.66 -1.67 18.38
N VAL A 129 -4.01 -0.54 18.65
CA VAL A 129 -2.80 -0.07 17.97
C VAL A 129 -1.55 -0.62 18.67
N TYR A 130 -0.70 -1.35 17.94
CA TYR A 130 0.56 -1.90 18.50
C TYR A 130 1.79 -1.08 18.16
N PHE A 131 1.73 -0.25 17.11
CA PHE A 131 2.71 0.80 16.91
C PHE A 131 2.10 2.03 16.22
N ARG A 132 2.77 3.16 16.40
CA ARG A 132 2.60 4.40 15.61
C ARG A 132 3.93 4.84 15.00
N GLY A 133 3.86 5.53 13.87
CA GLY A 133 5.00 6.12 13.19
C GLY A 133 5.37 5.43 11.88
N ASP A 134 6.50 5.85 11.33
CA ASP A 134 6.98 5.46 10.00
C ASP A 134 8.52 5.45 9.96
N PRO A 135 9.14 5.02 8.85
CA PRO A 135 10.60 5.01 8.73
C PRO A 135 11.29 6.39 8.79
N GLU A 136 10.57 7.49 8.54
CA GLU A 136 11.11 8.86 8.55
C GLU A 136 11.17 9.43 9.98
N VAL A 137 10.14 9.17 10.80
CA VAL A 137 10.03 9.70 12.18
C VAL A 137 10.32 8.68 13.27
N GLY A 138 10.41 7.40 12.92
CA GLY A 138 10.60 6.28 13.84
C GLY A 138 9.30 5.68 14.37
N PHE A 139 9.39 4.51 15.02
CA PHE A 139 8.25 3.75 15.52
C PHE A 139 8.14 3.82 17.05
N THR A 140 6.93 4.05 17.55
CA THR A 140 6.56 3.93 18.97
C THR A 140 5.66 2.72 19.15
N TYR A 141 6.05 1.75 19.98
CA TYR A 141 5.30 0.51 20.20
C TYR A 141 4.48 0.56 21.48
N PHE A 142 3.30 -0.07 21.44
CA PHE A 142 2.38 -0.19 22.55
C PHE A 142 2.22 -1.66 22.96
N PRO A 143 2.06 -1.93 24.27
CA PRO A 143 1.87 -3.29 24.76
C PRO A 143 0.63 -3.95 24.14
#